data_AF-A0A969KAT9-F1
#
_entry.id   AF-A0A969KAT9-F1
#
_cell.length_a   1.000
_cell.length_b   1.000
_cell.length_c   1.000
_cell.angle_alpha   90.00
_cell.angle_beta   90.00
_cell.angle_gamma   90.00
#
_symmetry.space_group_name_H-M   'P 1'
#
loop_
_entity.id
_entity.type
_entity.pdbx_description
1 polymer ?
#
loop_
_entity_poly.entity_id
_entity_poly.type
_entity_poly.pdbx_seq_one_letter_code
_entity_poly.pdbx_strand_id
1 'polypeptide(L)'
;MTGLDGSAVVLDGADDTIVAAGTPLAPSAIAIIRLSGRDAWTVAARVFQGARSRPWRPGQVEVGFVSDRSGALIDQAVLIPWKGPRSYTGEDMAEVCTHGSPAVASALIDALVAAG
;
A
#
# COMPACT_ATOMS: atom_id res chain seq x y z
N MET A 1 -8.28 24.73 19.08
CA MET A 1 -9.66 24.29 18.78
C MET A 1 -9.94 24.78 17.38
N THR A 2 -10.12 24.00 16.32
CA THR A 2 -10.54 22.60 16.08
C THR A 2 -10.04 22.29 14.67
N GLY A 3 -9.08 21.39 14.49
CA GLY A 3 -9.35 20.00 14.11
C GLY A 3 -8.68 19.73 12.75
N LEU A 4 -7.46 19.20 12.77
CA LEU A 4 -6.85 18.56 11.61
C LEU A 4 -7.28 17.10 11.68
N ASP A 5 -8.16 16.71 10.77
CA ASP A 5 -8.72 15.38 10.61
C ASP A 5 -7.93 14.59 9.56
N GLY A 6 -7.42 13.42 9.98
CA GLY A 6 -7.19 12.28 9.09
C GLY A 6 -6.01 12.35 8.11
N SER A 7 -4.87 11.81 8.55
CA SER A 7 -3.94 10.98 7.76
C SER A 7 -3.20 11.61 6.56
N ALA A 8 -2.40 12.66 6.79
CA ALA A 8 -1.23 12.93 5.97
C ALA A 8 0.03 12.83 6.85
N VAL A 9 0.74 11.70 6.75
CA VAL A 9 2.10 11.59 7.28
C VAL A 9 3.00 12.29 6.26
N VAL A 10 3.50 13.47 6.60
CA VAL A 10 4.55 14.16 5.84
C VAL A 10 5.89 13.64 6.37
N LEU A 11 6.65 12.96 5.52
CA LEU A 11 8.07 12.65 5.77
C LEU A 11 8.93 13.60 4.93
N ASP A 12 9.84 14.27 5.61
CA ASP A 12 10.71 15.30 5.06
C ASP A 12 11.96 14.62 4.47
N GLY A 13 11.90 14.29 3.18
CA GLY A 13 13.00 13.67 2.43
C GLY A 13 12.59 13.32 1.01
N ALA A 14 13.26 13.88 0.00
CA ALA A 14 12.98 13.60 -1.42
C ALA A 14 13.21 12.13 -1.85
N ASP A 15 13.70 11.28 -0.94
CA ASP A 15 14.05 9.87 -1.17
C ASP A 15 13.19 8.87 -0.36
N ASP A 16 12.18 9.35 0.38
CA ASP A 16 11.33 8.49 1.21
C ASP A 16 10.33 7.68 0.38
N THR A 17 9.98 6.49 0.88
CA THR A 17 8.85 5.73 0.34
C THR A 17 7.57 6.18 1.03
N ILE A 18 6.65 6.75 0.27
CA ILE A 18 5.39 7.28 0.76
C ILE A 18 4.25 6.28 0.57
N VAL A 19 3.24 6.35 1.44
CA VAL A 19 2.00 5.57 1.34
C VAL A 19 0.78 6.46 1.58
N ALA A 20 -0.26 6.29 0.77
CA ALA A 20 -1.52 7.01 0.93
C ALA A 20 -2.71 6.23 0.36
N ALA A 21 -3.92 6.59 0.79
CA ALA A 21 -5.13 6.15 0.12
C ALA A 21 -5.22 6.78 -1.28
N GLY A 22 -5.35 5.95 -2.31
CA GLY A 22 -5.62 6.35 -3.69
C GLY A 22 -7.11 6.53 -4.01
N THR A 23 -7.99 6.13 -3.09
CA THR A 23 -9.45 6.32 -3.13
C THR A 23 -9.93 6.97 -1.83
N PRO A 24 -11.11 7.63 -1.81
CA PRO A 24 -11.69 8.12 -0.56
C PRO A 24 -11.81 7.01 0.50
N LEU A 25 -11.52 7.34 1.76
CA LEU A 25 -11.72 6.45 2.91
C LEU A 25 -13.22 6.40 3.28
N ALA A 26 -14.03 5.86 2.39
CA ALA A 26 -15.47 5.70 2.53
C ALA A 26 -15.88 4.27 2.18
N PRO A 27 -17.01 3.76 2.71
CA PRO A 27 -17.55 2.47 2.32
C PRO A 27 -17.70 2.37 0.80
N SER A 28 -17.06 1.36 0.21
CA SER A 28 -17.08 1.11 -1.24
C SER A 28 -16.83 -0.37 -1.53
N ALA A 29 -16.84 -0.76 -2.81
CA ALA A 29 -16.44 -2.12 -3.19
C ALA A 29 -14.93 -2.34 -2.99
N ILE A 30 -14.11 -1.34 -3.35
CA ILE A 30 -12.64 -1.43 -3.36
C ILE A 30 -12.02 -0.17 -2.76
N ALA A 31 -11.02 -0.37 -1.90
CA ALA A 31 -10.09 0.67 -1.47
C ALA A 31 -8.74 0.45 -2.14
N ILE A 32 -8.11 1.51 -2.64
CA ILE A 32 -6.76 1.44 -3.21
C ILE A 32 -5.81 2.13 -2.23
N ILE A 33 -4.79 1.42 -1.75
CA ILE A 33 -3.67 1.98 -1.00
C ILE A 33 -2.44 1.94 -1.90
N ARG A 34 -1.76 3.08 -2.07
CA ARG A 34 -0.65 3.24 -3.00
C ARG A 34 0.63 3.55 -2.26
N LEU A 35 1.70 2.84 -2.61
CA LEU A 35 3.07 3.16 -2.25
C LEU A 35 3.82 3.76 -3.45
N SER A 36 4.73 4.69 -3.20
CA SER A 36 5.69 5.23 -4.18
C SER A 36 7.04 5.47 -3.52
N GLY A 37 8.13 5.12 -4.20
CA GLY A 37 9.49 5.38 -3.74
C GLY A 37 10.42 4.18 -3.91
N ARG A 38 11.70 4.38 -3.62
CA ARG A 38 12.76 3.38 -3.87
C ARG A 38 12.52 2.03 -3.18
N ASP A 39 11.82 2.02 -2.04
CA ASP A 39 11.58 0.86 -1.20
C ASP A 39 10.11 0.37 -1.28
N ALA A 40 9.28 0.93 -2.17
CA ALA A 40 7.84 0.64 -2.28
C ALA A 40 7.55 -0.87 -2.39
N TRP A 41 8.33 -1.59 -3.20
CA TRP A 41 8.16 -3.04 -3.35
C TRP A 41 8.66 -3.81 -2.12
N THR A 42 9.73 -3.34 -1.46
CA THR A 42 10.23 -3.96 -0.24
C THR A 42 9.25 -3.80 0.91
N VAL A 43 8.65 -2.63 1.07
CA VAL A 43 7.63 -2.35 2.10
C VAL A 43 6.37 -3.16 1.83
N ALA A 44 5.84 -3.10 0.60
CA ALA A 44 4.70 -3.94 0.21
C ALA A 44 4.99 -5.44 0.40
N ALA A 45 6.26 -5.86 0.27
CA ALA A 45 6.64 -7.25 0.44
C ALA A 45 6.51 -7.80 1.85
N ARG A 46 6.64 -6.92 2.84
CA ARG A 46 6.54 -7.27 4.27
C ARG A 46 5.09 -7.45 4.71
N VAL A 47 4.15 -6.80 4.03
CA VAL A 47 2.73 -6.78 4.39
C VAL A 47 1.90 -7.73 3.53
N PHE A 48 2.23 -7.88 2.25
CA PHE A 48 1.48 -8.73 1.31
C PHE A 48 2.05 -10.15 1.24
N GLN A 49 1.21 -11.16 1.14
CA GLN A 49 1.56 -12.57 0.95
C GLN A 49 0.78 -13.14 -0.23
N GLY A 50 1.50 -13.46 -1.31
CA GLY A 50 0.98 -14.07 -2.52
C GLY A 50 1.67 -15.40 -2.85
N ALA A 51 1.21 -16.07 -3.91
CA ALA A 51 1.76 -17.33 -4.39
C ALA A 51 3.02 -17.18 -5.26
N ARG A 52 3.32 -15.97 -5.76
CA ARG A 52 4.44 -15.70 -6.66
C ARG A 52 5.72 -15.37 -5.88
N SER A 53 6.84 -15.77 -6.47
CA SER A 53 8.16 -15.40 -5.99
C SER A 53 8.45 -13.92 -6.23
N ARG A 54 9.23 -13.34 -5.31
CA ARG A 54 9.68 -11.95 -5.32
C ARG A 54 11.11 -11.86 -5.90
N PRO A 55 11.57 -10.69 -6.41
CA PRO A 55 10.81 -9.45 -6.59
C PRO A 55 9.75 -9.58 -7.67
N TRP A 56 8.69 -8.78 -7.58
CA TRP A 56 7.66 -8.73 -8.62
C TRP A 56 8.23 -8.23 -9.95
N ARG A 57 7.50 -8.48 -11.05
CA ARG A 57 7.75 -7.85 -12.35
C ARG A 57 6.60 -6.92 -12.70
N PRO A 58 6.83 -5.84 -13.46
CA PRO A 58 5.75 -4.97 -13.93
C PRO A 58 4.66 -5.77 -14.63
N GLY A 59 3.40 -5.50 -14.31
CA GLY A 59 2.25 -6.23 -14.87
C GLY A 59 1.97 -7.59 -14.22
N GLN A 60 2.77 -8.04 -13.26
CA GLN A 60 2.45 -9.23 -12.46
C GLN A 60 1.44 -8.92 -11.36
N VAL A 61 0.21 -8.64 -11.75
CA VAL A 61 -0.92 -8.52 -10.83
C VAL A 61 -1.13 -9.86 -10.11
N GLU A 62 -1.37 -9.79 -8.81
CA GLU A 62 -1.48 -10.96 -7.96
C GLU A 62 -2.57 -10.79 -6.90
N VAL A 63 -3.32 -11.86 -6.64
CA VAL A 63 -4.24 -11.97 -5.49
C VAL A 63 -3.48 -12.62 -4.34
N GLY A 64 -3.65 -12.08 -3.14
CA GLY A 64 -3.03 -12.59 -1.93
C GLY A 64 -3.71 -12.05 -0.69
N PHE A 65 -2.98 -12.03 0.41
CA PHE A 65 -3.46 -11.56 1.71
C PHE A 65 -2.54 -10.47 2.24
N VAL A 66 -3.10 -9.49 2.92
CA VAL A 66 -2.35 -8.50 3.69
C VAL A 66 -2.46 -8.79 5.17
N SER A 67 -1.37 -8.65 5.90
CA SER A 67 -1.32 -8.91 7.35
C SER A 67 -0.55 -7.83 8.07
N ASP A 68 -0.90 -7.57 9.32
CA ASP A 68 -0.14 -6.65 10.18
C ASP A 68 1.20 -7.28 10.63
N ARG A 69 1.98 -6.52 11.40
CA ARG A 69 3.28 -6.99 11.92
C ARG A 69 3.19 -8.19 12.87
N SER A 70 2.04 -8.44 13.48
CA SER A 70 1.82 -9.60 14.34
C SER A 70 1.49 -10.86 13.52
N GLY A 71 1.24 -10.71 12.21
CA GLY A 71 0.76 -11.76 11.33
C GLY A 71 -0.76 -11.89 11.35
N ALA A 72 -1.50 -10.97 11.98
CA ALA A 72 -2.95 -10.98 11.94
C ALA A 72 -3.43 -10.56 10.55
N LEU A 73 -4.35 -11.36 9.99
CA LEU A 73 -4.93 -11.10 8.67
C LEU A 73 -5.74 -9.79 8.70
N ILE A 74 -5.41 -8.88 7.78
CA ILE A 74 -6.15 -7.64 7.56
C ILE A 74 -7.25 -7.87 6.51
N ASP A 75 -6.88 -8.37 5.33
CA ASP A 75 -7.82 -8.62 4.22
C ASP A 75 -7.21 -9.51 3.13
N GLN A 76 -8.06 -10.04 2.25
CA GLN A 76 -7.66 -10.50 0.92
C GLN A 76 -7.53 -9.30 -0.02
N ALA A 77 -6.44 -9.24 -0.79
CA ALA A 77 -6.14 -8.07 -1.61
C ALA A 77 -5.57 -8.45 -2.99
N VAL A 78 -5.65 -7.50 -3.92
CA VAL A 78 -4.92 -7.54 -5.19
C VAL A 78 -3.73 -6.60 -5.10
N LEU A 79 -2.54 -7.05 -5.46
CA LEU A 79 -1.36 -6.21 -5.57
C LEU A 79 -0.99 -5.97 -7.03
N ILE A 80 -0.77 -4.71 -7.38
CA ILE A 80 -0.36 -4.25 -8.71
C ILE A 80 1.01 -3.58 -8.58
N PRO A 81 2.10 -4.22 -9.07
CA PRO A 81 3.44 -3.65 -9.02
C PRO A 81 3.75 -2.83 -10.28
N TRP A 82 4.31 -1.64 -10.08
CA TRP A 82 4.78 -0.73 -11.12
C TRP A 82 6.27 -0.44 -10.94
N LYS A 83 7.06 -0.53 -12.01
CA LYS A 83 8.50 -0.20 -11.98
C LYS A 83 8.74 1.14 -12.65
N GLY A 84 9.44 2.04 -11.97
CA GLY A 84 9.93 3.29 -12.54
C GLY A 84 10.85 3.05 -13.76
N PRO A 85 10.85 3.91 -14.78
CA PRO A 85 10.07 5.16 -14.91
C PRO A 85 8.63 4.95 -15.44
N ARG A 86 8.16 3.70 -15.58
CA ARG A 86 6.83 3.38 -16.13
C ARG A 86 5.79 3.23 -15.03
N SER A 87 5.63 4.28 -14.25
CA SER A 87 4.66 4.40 -13.16
C SER A 87 4.10 5.83 -13.13
N TYR A 88 3.09 6.09 -12.29
CA TYR A 88 2.46 7.41 -12.22
C TYR A 88 3.42 8.51 -11.73
N THR A 89 4.25 8.20 -10.73
CA THR A 89 5.24 9.12 -10.16
C THR A 89 6.60 9.08 -10.84
N GLY A 90 6.84 8.08 -11.71
CA GLY A 90 8.16 7.78 -12.26
C GLY A 90 9.05 6.91 -11.34
N GLU A 91 8.61 6.65 -10.11
CA GLU A 91 9.31 5.80 -9.13
C GLU A 91 8.81 4.36 -9.17
N ASP A 92 9.41 3.47 -8.38
CA ASP A 92 8.76 2.19 -8.10
C ASP A 92 7.50 2.43 -7.27
N MET A 93 6.41 1.77 -7.66
CA MET A 93 5.13 1.87 -6.95
C MET A 93 4.51 0.49 -6.76
N ALA A 94 3.66 0.38 -5.74
CA ALA A 94 2.73 -0.74 -5.59
C ALA A 94 1.36 -0.20 -5.23
N GLU A 95 0.31 -0.75 -5.84
CA GLU A 95 -1.07 -0.49 -5.44
C GLU A 95 -1.64 -1.77 -4.84
N VAL A 96 -2.22 -1.65 -3.66
CA VAL A 96 -2.87 -2.72 -2.93
C VAL A 96 -4.35 -2.41 -2.88
N CYS A 97 -5.14 -3.22 -3.59
CA CYS A 97 -6.58 -3.09 -3.66
C CYS A 97 -7.23 -4.07 -2.67
N THR A 98 -7.83 -3.54 -1.62
CA THR A 98 -8.58 -4.29 -0.60
C THR A 98 -10.08 -4.15 -0.84
N HIS A 99 -10.91 -4.82 -0.05
CA HIS A 99 -12.31 -4.44 0.10
C HIS A 99 -12.41 -2.99 0.59
N GLY A 100 -13.44 -2.28 0.14
CA GLY A 100 -13.67 -0.85 0.41
C GLY A 100 -14.16 -0.54 1.83
N SER A 101 -13.59 -1.18 2.85
CA SER A 101 -13.83 -0.85 4.26
C SER A 101 -12.83 0.23 4.72
N PRO A 102 -13.29 1.38 5.25
CA PRO A 102 -12.38 2.40 5.79
C PRO A 102 -11.46 1.87 6.90
N ALA A 103 -11.94 0.91 7.70
CA ALA A 103 -11.14 0.30 8.77
C ALA A 103 -10.02 -0.60 8.19
N VAL A 104 -10.32 -1.37 7.14
CA VAL A 104 -9.32 -2.20 6.43
C VAL A 104 -8.26 -1.32 5.76
N ALA A 105 -8.69 -0.27 5.07
CA ALA A 105 -7.80 0.68 4.42
C ALA A 105 -6.86 1.37 5.43
N SER A 106 -7.39 1.81 6.57
CA SER A 106 -6.58 2.42 7.64
C SER A 106 -5.59 1.41 8.25
N ALA A 107 -6.04 0.19 8.56
CA ALA A 107 -5.17 -0.87 9.07
C ALA A 107 -4.04 -1.24 8.10
N LEU A 108 -4.31 -1.24 6.80
CA LEU A 108 -3.29 -1.48 5.78
C LEU A 108 -2.29 -0.33 5.70
N ILE A 109 -2.74 0.93 5.74
CA ILE A 109 -1.83 2.10 5.80
C ILE A 109 -0.92 1.99 7.03
N ASP A 110 -1.48 1.72 8.20
CA ASP A 110 -0.71 1.56 9.44
C ASP A 110 0.31 0.41 9.35
N ALA A 111 -0.09 -0.73 8.76
CA ALA A 111 0.81 -1.87 8.55
C ALA A 111 1.95 -1.54 7.59
N LEU A 112 1.70 -0.76 6.53
CA LEU A 112 2.71 -0.34 5.56
C LEU A 112 3.69 0.67 6.17
N VAL A 113 3.19 1.70 6.87
CA VAL A 113 4.03 2.67 7.62
C VAL A 113 4.89 1.93 8.66
N ALA A 114 4.30 0.97 9.36
CA ALA A 114 5.00 0.16 10.34
C ALA A 114 6.08 -0.77 9.74
N ALA A 115 5.98 -1.06 8.44
CA ALA A 115 6.85 -1.98 7.72
C ALA A 115 8.02 -1.28 7.00
N GLY A 116 8.08 0.05 6.95
CA GLY A 116 9.23 0.80 6.43
C GLY A 116 8.87 2.22 6.05
#